data_AF-R4LHI9-F1
#
_entry.id   AF-R4LHI9-F1
#
_cell.length_a   1.000
_cell.length_b   1.000
_cell.length_c   1.000
_cell.angle_alpha   90.00
_cell.angle_beta   90.00
_cell.angle_gamma   90.00
#
_symmetry.space_group_name_H-M   'P 1'
#
loop_
_entity.id
_entity.type
_entity.pdbx_description
1 polymer ?
#
loop_
_entity_poly.entity_id
_entity_poly.type
_entity_poly.pdbx_seq_one_letter_code
_entity_poly.pdbx_strand_id
1 'polypeptide(L)'
;MYLKQSASGQRHAAHLRPGESQWAPESDEHKALKERIARAATAAGFEATIEARAPHGRRRTDVLVHGSDVMLGCEPQLSPISLSSVRRRSEISYDDGITPLWTTNDRTATVIDQAPWARIDRMPWRDYLNPDSQMPVRGGVRSLTSIRCTPGTSCNDRKLGVSCTGWNHQFEPVELPGFDDLIVRAAAAELKPLKQPLSRGSVYFWATATDIAEVQIASGSALVATVGQAPPATPIGPASVRGGGEDCTYGDVVFEIATPRRPRGTDMAVPVQRSAEATAREARAAANLEALLVEISYRGGHLTGEPIRTSSRQPGCVGWLLPTPSGPVELLIPDTDLADLHRTSLLAPLLYIDGEPWWWYPMIGRLTARTI
;
A
#
# COMPACT_ATOMS: atom_id res chain seq x y z
N MET A 1 -21.90 -36.92 2.90
CA MET A 1 -20.73 -37.68 3.40
C MET A 1 -20.06 -38.33 2.19
N TYR A 2 -18.73 -38.38 2.12
CA TYR A 2 -17.99 -39.05 1.03
C TYR A 2 -16.79 -39.84 1.60
N LEU A 3 -16.28 -40.79 0.83
CA LEU A 3 -15.11 -41.60 1.20
C LEU A 3 -13.84 -40.92 0.69
N LYS A 4 -12.91 -40.61 1.59
CA LYS A 4 -11.59 -40.07 1.27
C LYS A 4 -10.53 -41.13 1.52
N GLN A 5 -9.61 -41.31 0.58
CA GLN A 5 -8.50 -42.27 0.70
C GLN A 5 -7.23 -41.53 1.14
N SER A 6 -6.58 -42.01 2.20
CA SER A 6 -5.26 -41.51 2.63
C SER A 6 -4.16 -41.98 1.67
N ALA A 7 -2.97 -41.38 1.78
CA ALA A 7 -1.77 -41.84 1.07
C ALA A 7 -1.40 -43.30 1.40
N SER A 8 -1.82 -43.81 2.56
CA SER A 8 -1.65 -45.20 2.98
C SER A 8 -2.76 -46.14 2.47
N GLY A 9 -3.69 -45.66 1.63
CA GLY A 9 -4.79 -46.45 1.08
C GLY A 9 -6.00 -46.63 2.01
N GLN A 10 -5.95 -46.08 3.21
CA GLN A 10 -7.04 -46.19 4.19
C GLN A 10 -8.19 -45.26 3.81
N ARG A 11 -9.41 -45.79 3.77
CA ARG A 11 -10.62 -45.01 3.45
C ARG A 11 -11.31 -44.55 4.73
N HIS A 12 -11.58 -43.26 4.84
CA HIS A 12 -12.35 -42.68 5.94
C HIS A 12 -13.57 -41.91 5.42
N ALA A 13 -14.65 -41.95 6.19
CA ALA A 13 -15.87 -41.22 5.89
C ALA A 13 -15.70 -39.75 6.32
N ALA A 14 -15.82 -38.83 5.36
CA ALA A 14 -15.73 -37.40 5.58
C ALA A 14 -17.11 -36.76 5.40
N HIS A 15 -17.45 -35.81 6.28
CA HIS A 15 -18.68 -35.03 6.14
C HIS A 15 -18.48 -33.99 5.04
N LEU A 16 -19.50 -33.81 4.19
CA LEU A 16 -19.56 -32.65 3.30
C LEU A 16 -19.77 -31.44 4.22
N ARG A 17 -18.86 -30.46 4.19
CA ARG A 17 -19.16 -29.16 4.80
C ARG A 17 -20.26 -28.49 3.96
N PRO A 18 -21.24 -27.80 4.56
CA PRO A 18 -22.13 -26.94 3.79
C PRO A 18 -21.27 -25.92 3.00
N GLY A 19 -21.30 -26.00 1.66
CA GLY A 19 -20.44 -25.22 0.76
C GLY A 19 -19.30 -25.99 0.08
N GLU A 20 -18.93 -27.18 0.57
CA GLU A 20 -18.00 -28.10 -0.12
C GLU A 20 -18.79 -29.08 -1.01
N SER A 21 -19.46 -28.61 -2.05
CA SER A 21 -19.78 -29.54 -3.14
C SER A 21 -18.48 -29.80 -3.90
N GLN A 22 -17.90 -30.98 -3.69
CA GLN A 22 -16.75 -31.47 -4.48
C GLN A 22 -17.04 -31.64 -5.99
N TRP A 23 -18.27 -31.28 -6.39
CA TRP A 23 -18.86 -31.51 -7.70
C TRP A 23 -19.63 -30.31 -8.24
N ALA A 24 -19.71 -29.17 -7.52
CA ALA A 24 -20.18 -27.98 -8.21
C ALA A 24 -19.10 -27.56 -9.19
N PRO A 25 -19.41 -27.41 -10.49
CA PRO A 25 -18.47 -26.81 -11.40
C PRO A 25 -18.06 -25.45 -10.84
N GLU A 26 -16.76 -25.15 -10.96
CA GLU A 26 -16.24 -23.82 -10.69
C GLU A 26 -17.11 -22.77 -11.38
N SER A 27 -17.49 -21.72 -10.64
CA SER A 27 -18.39 -20.70 -11.14
C SER A 27 -17.75 -19.92 -12.28
N ASP A 28 -18.59 -19.44 -13.21
CA ASP A 28 -18.14 -18.56 -14.29
C ASP A 28 -17.50 -17.28 -13.74
N GLU A 29 -17.96 -16.84 -12.56
CA GLU A 29 -17.38 -15.73 -11.81
C GLU A 29 -15.91 -15.97 -11.43
N HIS A 30 -15.60 -17.15 -10.89
CA HIS A 30 -14.24 -17.51 -10.49
C HIS A 30 -13.33 -17.66 -11.71
N LYS A 31 -13.80 -18.33 -12.78
CA LYS A 31 -13.06 -18.48 -14.04
C LYS A 31 -12.75 -17.14 -14.69
N ALA A 32 -13.74 -16.25 -14.77
CA ALA A 32 -13.58 -14.94 -15.38
C ALA A 32 -12.57 -14.07 -14.62
N LEU A 33 -12.54 -14.16 -13.29
CA LEU A 33 -11.56 -13.45 -12.49
C LEU A 33 -10.13 -14.02 -12.65
N LYS A 34 -9.97 -15.35 -12.76
CA LYS A 34 -8.66 -15.95 -13.11
C LYS A 34 -8.16 -15.47 -14.46
N GLU A 35 -9.04 -15.46 -15.45
CA GLU A 35 -8.72 -15.01 -16.80
C GLU A 35 -8.33 -13.52 -16.80
N ARG A 36 -9.03 -12.67 -16.05
CA ARG A 36 -8.67 -11.25 -15.91
C ARG A 36 -7.29 -11.05 -15.31
N ILE A 37 -6.95 -11.77 -14.25
CA ILE A 37 -5.63 -11.70 -13.62
C ILE A 37 -4.53 -12.09 -14.61
N ALA A 38 -4.70 -13.24 -15.28
CA ALA A 38 -3.73 -13.70 -16.26
C ALA A 38 -3.58 -12.73 -17.45
N ARG A 39 -4.70 -12.18 -17.94
CA ARG A 39 -4.71 -11.18 -19.01
C ARG A 39 -4.04 -9.86 -18.60
N ALA A 40 -4.30 -9.37 -17.39
CA ALA A 40 -3.66 -8.15 -16.86
C ALA A 40 -2.14 -8.33 -16.76
N ALA A 41 -1.69 -9.46 -16.20
CA ALA A 41 -0.27 -9.78 -16.09
C ALA A 41 0.41 -9.90 -17.47
N THR A 42 -0.20 -10.66 -18.40
CA THR A 42 0.36 -10.88 -19.74
C THR A 42 0.36 -9.61 -20.60
N ALA A 43 -0.67 -8.76 -20.50
CA ALA A 43 -0.70 -7.46 -21.15
C ALA A 43 0.42 -6.53 -20.68
N ALA A 44 0.88 -6.69 -19.43
CA ALA A 44 2.04 -5.98 -18.88
C ALA A 44 3.39 -6.67 -19.15
N GLY A 45 3.40 -7.78 -19.91
CA GLY A 45 4.63 -8.48 -20.31
C GLY A 45 5.10 -9.56 -19.34
N PHE A 46 4.32 -9.91 -18.31
CA PHE A 46 4.63 -11.02 -17.41
C PHE A 46 4.11 -12.35 -17.93
N GLU A 47 4.76 -13.45 -17.58
CA GLU A 47 4.22 -14.79 -17.80
C GLU A 47 3.18 -15.12 -16.72
N ALA A 48 2.05 -15.70 -17.13
CA ALA A 48 1.01 -16.13 -16.20
C ALA A 48 0.49 -17.53 -16.54
N THR A 49 0.43 -18.39 -15.52
CA THR A 49 -0.12 -19.75 -15.62
C THR A 49 -1.39 -19.87 -14.79
N ILE A 50 -2.51 -20.13 -15.45
CA ILE A 50 -3.77 -20.47 -14.78
C ILE A 50 -3.69 -21.92 -14.29
N GLU A 51 -4.12 -22.17 -13.05
CA GLU A 51 -4.16 -23.49 -12.42
C GLU A 51 -2.79 -24.16 -12.23
N ALA A 52 -1.79 -23.35 -11.90
CA ALA A 52 -0.42 -23.80 -11.69
C ALA A 52 -0.32 -24.80 -10.53
N ARG A 53 0.19 -26.00 -10.80
CA ARG A 53 0.41 -27.05 -9.80
C ARG A 53 1.89 -27.20 -9.50
N ALA A 54 2.23 -27.31 -8.22
CA ALA A 54 3.59 -27.66 -7.83
C ALA A 54 3.86 -29.15 -8.07
N PRO A 55 5.12 -29.55 -8.39
CA PRO A 55 5.48 -30.95 -8.61
C PRO A 55 5.15 -31.87 -7.43
N HIS A 56 5.26 -31.38 -6.19
CA HIS A 56 4.94 -32.14 -4.98
C HIS A 56 3.42 -32.25 -4.70
N GLY A 57 2.56 -31.67 -5.55
CA GLY A 57 1.10 -31.83 -5.49
C GLY A 57 0.40 -31.18 -4.30
N ARG A 58 1.14 -30.54 -3.37
CA ARG A 58 0.57 -29.89 -2.18
C ARG A 58 0.02 -28.48 -2.46
N ARG A 59 0.41 -27.88 -3.59
CA ARG A 59 -0.02 -26.55 -4.03
C ARG A 59 -0.69 -26.63 -5.40
N ARG A 60 -1.83 -25.96 -5.49
CA ARG A 60 -2.49 -25.56 -6.72
C ARG A 60 -2.84 -24.09 -6.54
N THR A 61 -2.24 -23.24 -7.35
CA THR A 61 -2.48 -21.80 -7.34
C THR A 61 -3.38 -21.47 -8.51
N ASP A 62 -4.44 -20.73 -8.23
CA ASP A 62 -5.46 -20.38 -9.22
C ASP A 62 -4.86 -19.62 -10.42
N VAL A 63 -4.02 -18.61 -10.17
CA VAL A 63 -3.18 -17.97 -11.19
C VAL A 63 -1.80 -17.69 -10.61
N LEU A 64 -0.75 -18.23 -11.23
CA LEU A 64 0.64 -17.93 -10.89
C LEU A 64 1.20 -16.94 -11.90
N VAL A 65 1.63 -15.77 -11.44
CA VAL A 65 2.27 -14.74 -12.25
C VAL A 65 3.78 -14.73 -11.94
N HIS A 66 4.58 -14.83 -12.99
CA HIS A 66 6.03 -14.73 -12.92
C HIS A 66 6.42 -13.27 -13.09
N GLY A 67 6.54 -12.57 -11.96
CA GLY A 67 6.97 -11.18 -11.88
C GLY A 67 8.47 -11.00 -12.07
N SER A 68 8.95 -9.77 -11.93
CA SER A 68 10.37 -9.43 -12.13
C SER A 68 11.27 -10.10 -11.11
N ASP A 69 10.95 -9.94 -9.81
CA ASP A 69 11.70 -10.48 -8.67
C ASP A 69 10.79 -11.27 -7.71
N VAL A 70 9.55 -11.54 -8.12
CA VAL A 70 8.54 -12.19 -7.28
C VAL A 70 7.69 -13.16 -8.09
N MET A 71 7.41 -14.33 -7.52
CA MET A 71 6.33 -15.18 -7.98
C MET A 71 5.06 -14.79 -7.23
N LEU A 72 4.06 -14.27 -7.94
CA LEU A 72 2.79 -13.84 -7.35
C LEU A 72 1.74 -14.93 -7.55
N GLY A 73 1.25 -15.51 -6.47
CA GLY A 73 0.19 -16.51 -6.48
C GLY A 73 -1.16 -15.86 -6.18
N CYS A 74 -1.96 -15.62 -7.21
CA CYS A 74 -3.28 -15.00 -7.06
C CYS A 74 -4.35 -16.06 -6.79
N GLU A 75 -5.10 -15.87 -5.71
CA GLU A 75 -6.11 -16.80 -5.20
C GLU A 75 -7.47 -16.07 -5.07
N PRO A 76 -8.28 -16.02 -6.14
CA PRO A 76 -9.65 -15.52 -6.05
C PRO A 76 -10.49 -16.40 -5.10
N GLN A 77 -11.07 -15.78 -4.09
CA GLN A 77 -11.88 -16.43 -3.06
C GLN A 77 -13.25 -15.77 -2.98
N LEU A 78 -14.16 -16.24 -3.84
CA LEU A 78 -15.52 -15.71 -3.99
C LEU A 78 -16.57 -16.51 -3.18
N SER A 79 -16.13 -17.56 -2.50
CA SER A 79 -16.95 -18.40 -1.63
C SER A 79 -16.36 -18.44 -0.21
N PRO A 80 -17.14 -18.83 0.81
CA PRO A 80 -16.62 -18.94 2.17
C PRO A 80 -15.43 -19.92 2.28
N ILE A 81 -14.38 -19.51 3.01
CA ILE A 81 -13.22 -20.33 3.33
C ILE A 81 -12.89 -20.23 4.83
N SER A 82 -12.39 -21.32 5.41
CA SER A 82 -11.93 -21.30 6.81
C SER A 82 -10.59 -20.60 6.97
N LEU A 83 -10.39 -19.94 8.10
CA LEU A 83 -9.13 -19.29 8.47
C LEU A 83 -7.93 -20.24 8.39
N SER A 84 -8.10 -21.46 8.90
CA SER A 84 -7.08 -22.51 8.85
C SER A 84 -6.67 -22.88 7.43
N SER A 85 -7.61 -22.81 6.47
CA SER A 85 -7.31 -23.09 5.06
C SER A 85 -6.55 -21.95 4.40
N VAL A 86 -6.93 -20.70 4.69
CA VAL A 86 -6.21 -19.49 4.22
C VAL A 86 -4.77 -19.51 4.69
N ARG A 87 -4.54 -19.73 5.99
CA ARG A 87 -3.19 -19.78 6.58
C ARG A 87 -2.36 -20.88 5.96
N ARG A 88 -2.88 -22.11 5.95
CA ARG A 88 -2.18 -23.28 5.38
C ARG A 88 -1.81 -23.08 3.91
N ARG A 89 -2.72 -22.55 3.08
CA ARG A 89 -2.45 -22.30 1.65
C ARG A 89 -1.42 -21.20 1.45
N SER A 90 -1.47 -20.16 2.29
CA SER A 90 -0.49 -19.08 2.26
C SER A 90 0.89 -19.57 2.70
N GLU A 91 0.99 -20.35 3.78
CA GLU A 91 2.22 -20.99 4.25
C GLU A 91 2.86 -21.88 3.17
N ILE A 92 2.06 -22.74 2.51
CA ILE A 92 2.55 -23.56 1.39
C ILE A 92 3.06 -22.68 0.23
N SER A 93 2.42 -21.54 -0.03
CA SER A 93 2.89 -20.61 -1.07
C SER A 93 4.24 -20.01 -0.67
N TYR A 94 4.40 -19.57 0.58
CA TYR A 94 5.67 -19.05 1.07
C TYR A 94 6.79 -20.11 1.06
N ASP A 95 6.49 -21.35 1.41
CA ASP A 95 7.43 -22.48 1.33
C ASP A 95 7.94 -22.69 -0.12
N ASP A 96 7.09 -22.39 -1.11
CA ASP A 96 7.41 -22.46 -2.55
C ASP A 96 8.02 -21.15 -3.09
N GLY A 97 8.31 -20.16 -2.24
CA GLY A 97 8.83 -18.85 -2.66
C GLY A 97 7.81 -17.98 -3.41
N ILE A 98 6.52 -18.25 -3.22
CA ILE A 98 5.40 -17.56 -3.87
C ILE A 98 4.77 -16.60 -2.86
N THR A 99 4.61 -15.35 -3.28
CA THR A 99 3.84 -14.35 -2.56
C THR A 99 2.35 -14.53 -2.86
N PRO A 100 1.49 -14.91 -1.89
CA PRO A 100 0.07 -15.08 -2.14
C PRO A 100 -0.66 -13.73 -2.19
N LEU A 101 -1.64 -13.61 -3.09
CA LEU A 101 -2.61 -12.52 -3.16
C LEU A 101 -4.03 -13.10 -3.12
N TRP A 102 -4.72 -12.94 -2.00
CA TRP A 102 -6.11 -13.37 -1.85
C TRP A 102 -7.07 -12.28 -2.32
N THR A 103 -7.92 -12.56 -3.30
CA THR A 103 -8.90 -11.59 -3.80
C THR A 103 -10.31 -11.96 -3.36
N THR A 104 -11.08 -11.02 -2.83
CA THR A 104 -12.47 -11.24 -2.39
C THR A 104 -13.39 -10.09 -2.85
N ASN A 105 -14.67 -10.38 -3.05
CA ASN A 105 -15.71 -9.36 -3.23
C ASN A 105 -16.62 -9.20 -1.98
N ASP A 106 -16.35 -9.97 -0.93
CA ASP A 106 -17.09 -9.94 0.34
C ASP A 106 -16.30 -9.18 1.40
N ARG A 107 -16.94 -8.15 1.98
CA ARG A 107 -16.40 -7.29 3.04
C ARG A 107 -16.16 -8.01 4.38
N THR A 108 -16.72 -9.21 4.54
CA THR A 108 -16.63 -10.03 5.75
C THR A 108 -15.80 -11.30 5.54
N ALA A 109 -15.17 -11.45 4.37
CA ALA A 109 -14.44 -12.66 4.03
C ALA A 109 -13.28 -12.92 5.00
N THR A 110 -13.13 -14.19 5.39
CA THR A 110 -12.08 -14.66 6.31
C THR A 110 -10.66 -14.36 5.83
N VAL A 111 -10.44 -14.09 4.54
CA VAL A 111 -9.12 -13.76 3.99
C VAL A 111 -8.60 -12.39 4.43
N ILE A 112 -9.52 -11.47 4.78
CA ILE A 112 -9.19 -10.09 5.16
C ILE A 112 -8.29 -10.11 6.40
N ASP A 113 -7.15 -9.44 6.27
CA ASP A 113 -6.12 -9.29 7.30
C ASP A 113 -5.49 -10.62 7.80
N GLN A 114 -5.70 -11.74 7.11
CA GLN A 114 -5.12 -13.05 7.50
C GLN A 114 -3.97 -13.50 6.60
N ALA A 115 -3.90 -12.95 5.39
CA ALA A 115 -2.84 -13.10 4.40
C ALA A 115 -2.88 -11.84 3.51
N PRO A 116 -1.88 -11.58 2.64
CA PRO A 116 -1.96 -10.44 1.73
C PRO A 116 -3.22 -10.58 0.86
N TRP A 117 -4.03 -9.53 0.86
CA TRP A 117 -5.40 -9.58 0.34
C TRP A 117 -5.75 -8.32 -0.44
N ALA A 118 -6.79 -8.42 -1.26
CA ALA A 118 -7.44 -7.31 -1.92
C ALA A 118 -8.95 -7.53 -1.96
N ARG A 119 -9.71 -6.46 -1.68
CA ARG A 119 -11.16 -6.49 -1.87
C ARG A 119 -11.54 -5.71 -3.12
N ILE A 120 -12.37 -6.30 -3.95
CA ILE A 120 -12.96 -5.71 -5.15
C ILE A 120 -14.48 -5.56 -4.99
N ASP A 121 -15.12 -4.83 -5.89
CA ASP A 121 -16.58 -4.81 -5.96
C ASP A 121 -17.14 -6.13 -6.50
N ARG A 122 -18.36 -6.49 -6.10
CA ARG A 122 -19.07 -7.61 -6.71
C ARG A 122 -19.64 -7.17 -8.05
N MET A 123 -19.26 -7.85 -9.12
CA MET A 123 -19.66 -7.51 -10.49
C MET A 123 -20.27 -8.74 -11.19
N PRO A 124 -21.13 -8.56 -12.20
CA PRO A 124 -21.47 -9.62 -13.14
C PRO A 124 -20.21 -10.25 -13.72
N TRP A 125 -20.16 -11.59 -13.82
CA TRP A 125 -18.95 -12.29 -14.25
C TRP A 125 -18.40 -11.84 -15.62
N ARG A 126 -19.30 -11.43 -16.53
CA ARG A 126 -18.94 -10.90 -17.86
C ARG A 126 -18.11 -9.62 -17.76
N ASP A 127 -18.30 -8.83 -16.72
CA ASP A 127 -17.57 -7.58 -16.52
C ASP A 127 -16.14 -7.83 -16.03
N TYR A 128 -15.84 -9.00 -15.45
CA TYR A 128 -14.45 -9.42 -15.24
C TYR A 128 -13.76 -9.78 -16.56
N LEU A 129 -14.49 -10.17 -17.61
CA LEU A 129 -13.87 -10.41 -18.93
C LEU A 129 -13.69 -9.13 -19.74
N ASN A 130 -14.47 -8.08 -19.45
CA ASN A 130 -14.37 -6.80 -20.14
C ASN A 130 -13.16 -6.00 -19.62
N PRO A 131 -12.14 -5.70 -20.46
CA PRO A 131 -10.99 -4.89 -20.06
C PRO A 131 -11.37 -3.45 -19.71
N ASP A 132 -12.46 -2.91 -20.27
CA ASP A 132 -12.89 -1.54 -20.01
C ASP A 132 -13.65 -1.38 -18.68
N SER A 133 -14.10 -2.51 -18.11
CA SER A 133 -14.83 -2.52 -16.85
C SER A 133 -13.89 -2.17 -15.69
N GLN A 134 -14.17 -1.03 -15.05
CA GLN A 134 -13.49 -0.58 -13.85
C GLN A 134 -13.72 -1.56 -12.71
N MET A 135 -12.64 -2.00 -12.08
CA MET A 135 -12.68 -2.87 -10.90
C MET A 135 -11.79 -2.27 -9.81
N PRO A 136 -12.28 -1.26 -9.07
CA PRO A 136 -11.47 -0.63 -8.03
C PRO A 136 -11.16 -1.61 -6.89
N VAL A 137 -9.99 -1.45 -6.29
CA VAL A 137 -9.58 -2.16 -5.09
C VAL A 137 -10.04 -1.35 -3.88
N ARG A 138 -11.04 -1.87 -3.18
CA ARG A 138 -11.71 -1.25 -2.04
C ARG A 138 -11.04 -1.51 -0.69
N GLY A 139 -9.92 -2.22 -0.67
CA GLY A 139 -9.22 -2.57 0.56
C GLY A 139 -8.08 -3.55 0.33
N GLY A 140 -7.20 -3.66 1.32
CA GLY A 140 -6.01 -4.49 1.27
C GLY A 140 -4.75 -3.72 0.85
N VAL A 141 -4.87 -2.45 0.46
CA VAL A 141 -3.75 -1.56 0.13
C VAL A 141 -3.70 -0.42 1.14
N ARG A 142 -2.49 -0.03 1.55
CA ARG A 142 -2.25 1.10 2.44
C ARG A 142 -1.11 1.96 1.94
N SER A 143 -1.18 3.26 2.22
CA SER A 143 -0.08 4.19 2.01
C SER A 143 0.50 4.66 3.33
N LEU A 144 1.79 4.92 3.35
CA LEU A 144 2.44 5.51 4.51
C LEU A 144 2.08 7.00 4.63
N THR A 145 1.72 7.40 5.84
CA THR A 145 1.64 8.78 6.27
C THR A 145 2.66 8.99 7.39
N SER A 146 3.54 9.97 7.21
CA SER A 146 4.62 10.29 8.15
C SER A 146 4.37 11.68 8.73
N ILE A 147 4.10 11.74 10.04
CA ILE A 147 3.83 13.01 10.74
C ILE A 147 4.96 13.29 11.72
N ARG A 148 5.54 14.48 11.68
CA ARG A 148 6.60 14.86 12.62
C ARG A 148 6.06 14.86 14.05
N CYS A 149 6.79 14.22 14.96
CA CYS A 149 6.45 14.25 16.37
C CYS A 149 6.64 15.66 16.94
N THR A 150 5.57 16.22 17.51
CA THR A 150 5.60 17.45 18.31
C THR A 150 5.25 17.14 19.77
N PRO A 151 5.67 17.97 20.74
CA PRO A 151 5.25 17.82 22.12
C PRO A 151 3.72 17.70 22.22
N GLY A 152 3.22 16.60 22.78
CA GLY A 152 1.78 16.32 22.91
C GLY A 152 1.19 15.36 21.86
N THR A 153 1.91 15.03 20.78
CA THR A 153 1.47 14.01 19.81
C THR A 153 1.73 12.59 20.33
N SER A 154 0.80 11.66 20.09
CA SER A 154 1.02 10.25 20.43
C SER A 154 1.97 9.61 19.42
N CYS A 155 3.24 9.49 19.79
CA CYS A 155 4.26 8.81 18.98
C CYS A 155 4.07 7.27 19.05
N ASN A 156 3.97 6.61 17.89
CA ASN A 156 3.83 5.15 17.82
C ASN A 156 5.09 4.41 18.31
N ASP A 157 6.29 4.97 18.09
CA ASP A 157 7.55 4.42 18.62
C ASP A 157 7.49 4.23 20.14
N ARG A 158 6.98 5.24 20.84
CA ARG A 158 6.80 5.19 22.30
C ARG A 158 5.78 4.14 22.74
N LYS A 159 4.73 3.90 21.95
CA LYS A 159 3.76 2.83 22.21
C LYS A 159 4.38 1.43 22.01
N LEU A 160 5.38 1.35 21.15
CA LEU A 160 6.13 0.12 20.85
C LEU A 160 7.35 -0.07 21.75
N GLY A 161 7.59 0.83 22.71
CA GLY A 161 8.70 0.75 23.65
C GLY A 161 10.07 1.08 23.04
N VAL A 162 10.10 1.72 21.87
CA VAL A 162 11.33 2.17 21.20
C VAL A 162 11.49 3.69 21.31
N SER A 163 12.73 4.17 21.19
CA SER A 163 13.02 5.61 21.25
C SER A 163 12.36 6.33 20.08
N CYS A 164 11.79 7.51 20.36
CA CYS A 164 11.17 8.37 19.35
C CYS A 164 12.17 8.72 18.25
N THR A 165 11.82 8.41 17.01
CA THR A 165 12.60 8.73 15.80
C THR A 165 12.43 10.17 15.34
N GLY A 166 11.52 10.92 15.97
CA GLY A 166 11.09 12.25 15.54
C GLY A 166 9.92 12.21 14.55
N TRP A 167 9.51 11.02 14.10
CA TRP A 167 8.42 10.80 13.16
C TRP A 167 7.41 9.79 13.69
N ASN A 168 6.16 9.95 13.28
CA ASN A 168 5.06 9.05 13.58
C ASN A 168 4.54 8.47 12.27
N HIS A 169 4.99 7.25 11.97
CA HIS A 169 4.63 6.51 10.77
C HIS A 169 3.31 5.76 10.96
N GLN A 170 2.39 5.94 10.02
CA GLN A 170 1.06 5.31 10.04
C GLN A 170 0.70 4.83 8.64
N PHE A 171 0.29 3.58 8.51
CA PHE A 171 -0.24 3.04 7.27
C PHE A 171 -1.75 3.22 7.24
N GLU A 172 -2.22 4.08 6.34
CA GLU A 172 -3.63 4.39 6.17
C GLU A 172 -4.22 3.63 4.97
N PRO A 173 -5.44 3.10 5.07
CA PRO A 173 -6.10 2.44 3.94
C PRO A 173 -6.23 3.36 2.72
N VAL A 174 -5.91 2.84 1.54
CA VAL A 174 -6.14 3.51 0.26
C VAL A 174 -6.86 2.60 -0.71
N GLU A 175 -7.69 3.19 -1.56
CA GLU A 175 -8.28 2.49 -2.69
C GLU A 175 -7.38 2.62 -3.92
N LEU A 176 -7.24 1.54 -4.69
CA LEU A 176 -6.63 1.62 -6.02
C LEU A 176 -7.74 1.73 -7.07
N PRO A 177 -7.54 2.55 -8.12
CA PRO A 177 -8.56 2.75 -9.15
C PRO A 177 -8.85 1.48 -9.95
N GLY A 178 -7.88 0.55 -10.07
CA GLY A 178 -8.05 -0.69 -10.81
C GLY A 178 -7.34 -1.88 -10.17
N PHE A 179 -8.00 -3.03 -10.18
CA PHE A 179 -7.45 -4.31 -9.73
C PHE A 179 -6.32 -4.78 -10.65
N ASP A 180 -6.37 -4.46 -11.93
CA ASP A 180 -5.31 -4.80 -12.88
C ASP A 180 -4.00 -4.07 -12.52
N ASP A 181 -4.07 -2.82 -12.03
CA ASP A 181 -2.92 -2.06 -11.51
C ASP A 181 -2.28 -2.76 -10.30
N LEU A 182 -3.09 -3.29 -9.39
CA LEU A 182 -2.60 -4.08 -8.26
C LEU A 182 -1.83 -5.31 -8.74
N ILE A 183 -2.36 -6.06 -9.70
CA ILE A 183 -1.70 -7.27 -10.23
C ILE A 183 -0.35 -6.91 -10.85
N VAL A 184 -0.32 -5.89 -11.72
CA VAL A 184 0.88 -5.47 -12.42
C VAL A 184 1.94 -4.96 -11.44
N ARG A 185 1.57 -4.08 -10.51
CA ARG A 185 2.50 -3.49 -9.55
C ARG A 185 2.98 -4.49 -8.50
N ALA A 186 2.15 -5.46 -8.10
CA ALA A 186 2.59 -6.55 -7.25
C ALA A 186 3.58 -7.47 -7.98
N ALA A 187 3.32 -7.82 -9.25
CA ALA A 187 4.23 -8.62 -10.07
C ALA A 187 5.55 -7.88 -10.37
N ALA A 188 5.51 -6.56 -10.54
CA ALA A 188 6.69 -5.70 -10.69
C ALA A 188 7.44 -5.46 -9.36
N ALA A 189 6.98 -6.03 -8.24
CA ALA A 189 7.51 -5.80 -6.89
C ALA A 189 7.48 -4.32 -6.43
N GLU A 190 6.66 -3.48 -7.08
CA GLU A 190 6.39 -2.10 -6.69
C GLU A 190 5.43 -2.01 -5.52
N LEU A 191 4.48 -2.96 -5.44
CA LEU A 191 3.66 -3.21 -4.25
C LEU A 191 4.16 -4.49 -3.58
N LYS A 192 4.42 -4.41 -2.28
CA LYS A 192 4.89 -5.57 -1.50
C LYS A 192 3.95 -5.86 -0.34
N PRO A 193 3.78 -7.15 0.00
CA PRO A 193 2.96 -7.54 1.14
C PRO A 193 3.70 -7.22 2.44
N LEU A 194 2.95 -6.67 3.37
CA LEU A 194 3.39 -6.34 4.70
C LEU A 194 2.53 -7.03 5.74
N LYS A 195 3.18 -7.46 6.82
CA LYS A 195 2.53 -7.89 8.05
C LYS A 195 2.86 -6.90 9.14
N GLN A 196 1.83 -6.23 9.64
CA GLN A 196 1.94 -5.32 10.76
C GLN A 196 1.37 -5.98 12.02
N PRO A 197 2.17 -6.18 13.08
CA PRO A 197 1.65 -6.65 14.36
C PRO A 197 0.75 -5.58 14.98
N LEU A 198 -0.37 -6.01 15.54
CA LEU A 198 -1.24 -5.17 16.36
C LEU A 198 -1.21 -5.66 17.81
N SER A 199 -1.77 -4.89 18.72
CA SER A 199 -1.96 -5.33 20.12
C SER A 199 -2.73 -6.64 20.23
N ARG A 200 -3.60 -6.93 19.25
CA ARG A 200 -4.28 -8.22 19.08
C ARG A 200 -4.14 -8.69 17.64
N GLY A 201 -3.28 -9.67 17.43
CA GLY A 201 -3.06 -10.30 16.13
C GLY A 201 -2.17 -9.48 15.20
N SER A 202 -2.41 -9.60 13.90
CA SER A 202 -1.67 -8.89 12.87
C SER A 202 -2.60 -8.58 11.71
N VAL A 203 -2.33 -7.49 11.01
CA VAL A 203 -2.98 -7.18 9.74
C VAL A 203 -2.00 -7.39 8.60
N TYR A 204 -2.53 -7.80 7.46
CA TYR A 204 -1.79 -7.94 6.22
C TYR A 204 -2.32 -6.91 5.23
N PHE A 205 -1.43 -6.29 4.47
CA PHE A 205 -1.80 -5.35 3.41
C PHE A 205 -0.65 -5.19 2.41
N TRP A 206 -0.94 -4.54 1.30
CA TRP A 206 0.03 -4.13 0.30
C TRP A 206 0.41 -2.67 0.52
N ALA A 207 1.69 -2.35 0.40
CA ALA A 207 2.17 -0.97 0.36
C ALA A 207 3.26 -0.83 -0.69
N THR A 208 3.59 0.41 -1.06
CA THR A 208 4.63 0.66 -2.06
C THR A 208 6.00 0.28 -1.52
N ALA A 209 6.90 -0.16 -2.41
CA ALA A 209 8.29 -0.41 -2.04
C ALA A 209 8.97 0.85 -1.46
N THR A 210 8.57 2.03 -1.91
CA THR A 210 9.03 3.33 -1.40
C THR A 210 8.60 3.55 0.04
N ASP A 211 7.31 3.36 0.35
CA ASP A 211 6.76 3.49 1.70
C ASP A 211 7.44 2.52 2.68
N ILE A 212 7.72 1.30 2.22
CA ILE A 212 8.43 0.28 3.00
C ILE A 212 9.86 0.71 3.30
N ALA A 213 10.57 1.21 2.28
CA ALA A 213 11.93 1.70 2.46
C ALA A 213 11.96 2.89 3.44
N GLU A 214 10.99 3.81 3.36
CA GLU A 214 10.90 4.95 4.27
C GLU A 214 10.73 4.50 5.73
N VAL A 215 9.79 3.59 6.02
CA VAL A 215 9.62 3.06 7.38
C VAL A 215 10.88 2.33 7.85
N GLN A 216 11.53 1.55 7.00
CA GLN A 216 12.74 0.82 7.36
C GLN A 216 13.92 1.76 7.68
N ILE A 217 14.09 2.84 6.91
CA ILE A 217 15.13 3.86 7.13
C ILE A 217 14.86 4.62 8.42
N ALA A 218 13.61 5.05 8.65
CA ALA A 218 13.28 5.93 9.76
C ALA A 218 13.20 5.21 11.12
N SER A 219 12.76 3.95 11.13
CA SER A 219 12.34 3.31 12.39
C SER A 219 13.43 2.55 13.13
N GLY A 220 14.51 2.13 12.45
CA GLY A 220 15.57 1.28 13.03
C GLY A 220 15.08 -0.05 13.64
N SER A 221 13.78 -0.37 13.64
CA SER A 221 13.17 -1.55 14.24
C SER A 221 11.72 -1.78 13.79
N ALA A 222 11.46 -3.02 13.37
CA ALA A 222 10.30 -3.90 13.61
C ALA A 222 8.84 -3.41 13.45
N LEU A 223 8.54 -2.20 12.98
CA LEU A 223 7.15 -1.75 12.80
C LEU A 223 6.35 -2.65 11.85
N VAL A 224 7.01 -3.20 10.83
CA VAL A 224 6.39 -4.05 9.81
C VAL A 224 7.42 -5.04 9.25
N ALA A 225 6.99 -6.28 8.99
CA ALA A 225 7.81 -7.27 8.29
C ALA A 225 7.29 -7.47 6.86
N THR A 226 8.19 -7.40 5.87
CA THR A 226 7.90 -7.87 4.52
C THR A 226 7.65 -9.37 4.56
N VAL A 227 6.54 -9.80 3.98
CA VAL A 227 6.15 -11.21 4.02
C VAL A 227 6.72 -11.92 2.80
N GLY A 228 7.38 -13.07 2.99
CA GLY A 228 7.73 -13.96 1.88
C GLY A 228 8.96 -13.61 1.05
N GLN A 229 9.89 -12.78 1.53
CA GLN A 229 11.25 -12.79 0.94
C GLN A 229 12.00 -14.03 1.45
N ALA A 230 12.47 -14.87 0.53
CA ALA A 230 13.29 -16.02 0.87
C ALA A 230 14.51 -15.56 1.71
N PRO A 231 14.71 -16.10 2.92
CA PRO A 231 15.91 -15.78 3.70
C PRO A 231 17.15 -16.35 2.99
N PRO A 232 18.35 -15.72 3.11
CA PRO A 232 19.59 -16.42 2.80
C PRO A 232 19.70 -17.66 3.70
N ALA A 233 19.89 -18.83 3.08
CA ALA A 233 19.83 -20.13 3.74
C ALA A 233 20.83 -20.23 4.90
N THR A 234 20.34 -20.43 6.13
CA THR A 234 21.15 -20.81 7.29
C THR A 234 20.39 -21.83 8.16
N PRO A 235 21.04 -22.84 8.77
CA PRO A 235 20.40 -24.09 9.19
C PRO A 235 19.61 -23.99 10.51
N ILE A 236 18.54 -24.79 10.59
CA ILE A 236 17.59 -24.88 11.71
C ILE A 236 18.12 -25.82 12.80
N GLY A 237 18.04 -25.39 14.06
CA GLY A 237 18.03 -26.21 15.27
C GLY A 237 16.73 -25.99 16.08
N PRO A 238 16.29 -26.94 16.93
CA PRO A 238 14.86 -27.13 17.20
C PRO A 238 14.31 -26.59 18.53
N ALA A 239 12.97 -26.42 18.48
CA ALA A 239 11.95 -26.58 19.53
C ALA A 239 11.78 -25.52 20.64
N SER A 240 10.53 -25.07 20.84
CA SER A 240 9.72 -25.56 21.97
C SER A 240 8.27 -25.02 21.95
N VAL A 241 7.37 -25.89 22.40
CA VAL A 241 5.91 -25.74 22.52
C VAL A 241 5.57 -25.37 23.97
N ARG A 242 4.58 -24.49 24.18
CA ARG A 242 3.70 -24.28 25.36
C ARG A 242 2.72 -23.16 24.97
N GLY A 243 1.42 -23.08 25.28
CA GLY A 243 0.50 -23.83 26.12
C GLY A 243 -0.59 -22.85 26.63
N GLY A 244 -1.85 -23.11 26.27
CA GLY A 244 -3.19 -22.64 26.75
C GLY A 244 -3.44 -21.41 27.64
N GLY A 245 -4.62 -20.79 27.44
CA GLY A 245 -5.31 -19.95 28.43
C GLY A 245 -6.43 -19.07 27.84
N GLU A 246 -7.68 -19.51 27.98
CA GLU A 246 -8.93 -18.75 27.75
C GLU A 246 -9.18 -17.73 28.88
N ASP A 247 -9.73 -16.55 28.58
CA ASP A 247 -11.01 -16.09 29.17
C ASP A 247 -11.43 -14.69 28.68
N CYS A 248 -12.72 -14.61 28.36
CA CYS A 248 -13.47 -13.44 27.91
C CYS A 248 -13.98 -12.60 29.10
N THR A 249 -14.05 -11.27 28.94
CA THR A 249 -15.23 -10.48 29.37
C THR A 249 -15.28 -9.17 28.57
N TYR A 250 -16.48 -8.84 28.09
CA TYR A 250 -16.84 -7.72 27.22
C TYR A 250 -17.69 -6.74 28.04
N GLY A 251 -17.38 -5.45 27.98
CA GLY A 251 -18.09 -4.37 28.67
C GLY A 251 -18.41 -3.24 27.70
N ASP A 252 -19.70 -2.91 27.61
CA ASP A 252 -20.29 -1.87 26.77
C ASP A 252 -19.92 -0.45 27.24
N VAL A 253 -19.68 0.47 26.29
CA VAL A 253 -19.95 1.90 26.49
C VAL A 253 -20.37 2.55 25.17
N VAL A 254 -21.57 3.14 25.18
CA VAL A 254 -22.19 3.94 24.12
C VAL A 254 -21.72 5.39 24.25
N PHE A 255 -21.40 6.07 23.13
CA PHE A 255 -21.39 7.53 23.07
C PHE A 255 -21.93 8.04 21.72
N GLU A 256 -22.94 8.91 21.82
CA GLU A 256 -23.54 9.72 20.76
C GLU A 256 -22.56 10.81 20.28
N ILE A 257 -22.57 11.11 18.97
CA ILE A 257 -21.88 12.28 18.42
C ILE A 257 -22.92 13.16 17.70
N ALA A 258 -23.10 14.37 18.25
CA ALA A 258 -23.87 15.46 17.68
C ALA A 258 -23.12 16.12 16.50
N THR A 259 -23.86 16.51 15.46
CA THR A 259 -23.36 17.22 14.28
C THR A 259 -23.57 18.73 14.42
N PRO A 260 -22.63 19.60 13.97
CA PRO A 260 -22.92 21.01 13.74
C PRO A 260 -23.14 21.34 12.25
N ARG A 261 -24.11 22.24 12.02
CA ARG A 261 -24.60 22.77 10.75
C ARG A 261 -23.65 23.82 10.12
N ARG A 262 -23.69 23.89 8.79
CA ARG A 262 -23.13 24.95 7.92
C ARG A 262 -23.92 26.27 7.99
N PRO A 263 -23.27 27.42 7.73
CA PRO A 263 -23.93 28.61 7.21
C PRO A 263 -23.62 28.90 5.73
N ARG A 264 -24.58 29.53 5.05
CA ARG A 264 -24.56 29.98 3.65
C ARG A 264 -24.04 31.43 3.53
N GLY A 265 -23.11 31.61 2.58
CA GLY A 265 -22.93 32.64 1.53
C GLY A 265 -23.27 34.13 1.74
N THR A 266 -22.39 34.99 1.19
CA THR A 266 -22.72 36.03 0.20
C THR A 266 -21.48 36.49 -0.58
N ASP A 267 -21.69 36.80 -1.86
CA ASP A 267 -20.75 37.30 -2.88
C ASP A 267 -20.49 38.81 -2.76
N MET A 268 -19.30 39.28 -3.20
CA MET A 268 -18.93 40.63 -3.73
C MET A 268 -17.51 41.09 -3.27
N ALA A 269 -16.42 40.92 -4.06
CA ALA A 269 -15.14 41.69 -3.91
C ALA A 269 -14.04 41.49 -5.00
N VAL A 270 -14.33 41.55 -6.31
CA VAL A 270 -13.38 41.08 -7.35
C VAL A 270 -12.06 41.90 -7.59
N PRO A 271 -11.86 43.19 -7.22
CA PRO A 271 -10.58 43.86 -7.46
C PRO A 271 -9.54 43.72 -6.33
N VAL A 272 -9.97 43.71 -5.06
CA VAL A 272 -9.07 43.59 -3.87
C VAL A 272 -8.68 42.13 -3.64
N GLN A 273 -9.56 41.20 -3.99
CA GLN A 273 -9.31 39.75 -3.89
C GLN A 273 -8.11 39.30 -4.71
N ARG A 274 -7.89 39.85 -5.92
CA ARG A 274 -6.74 39.45 -6.76
C ARG A 274 -5.39 39.79 -6.13
N SER A 275 -5.28 40.89 -5.40
CA SER A 275 -4.05 41.26 -4.68
C SER A 275 -3.85 40.38 -3.45
N ALA A 276 -4.91 40.14 -2.67
CA ALA A 276 -4.85 39.29 -1.48
C ALA A 276 -4.58 37.83 -1.83
N GLU A 277 -5.16 37.32 -2.91
CA GLU A 277 -4.92 35.98 -3.44
C GLU A 277 -3.49 35.83 -3.96
N ALA A 278 -2.95 36.83 -4.67
CA ALA A 278 -1.55 36.82 -5.09
C ALA A 278 -0.60 36.78 -3.89
N THR A 279 -0.82 37.62 -2.87
CA THR A 279 -0.04 37.58 -1.63
C THR A 279 -0.17 36.24 -0.90
N ALA A 280 -1.38 35.68 -0.84
CA ALA A 280 -1.61 34.38 -0.20
C ALA A 280 -0.97 33.22 -0.96
N ARG A 281 -0.94 33.29 -2.30
CA ARG A 281 -0.23 32.33 -3.17
C ARG A 281 1.27 32.38 -2.92
N GLU A 282 1.85 33.58 -2.87
CA GLU A 282 3.26 33.76 -2.56
C GLU A 282 3.61 33.30 -1.14
N ALA A 283 2.77 33.57 -0.15
CA ALA A 283 2.97 33.12 1.23
C ALA A 283 2.95 31.59 1.36
N ARG A 284 2.04 30.90 0.65
CA ARG A 284 2.00 29.42 0.63
C ARG A 284 3.22 28.84 -0.04
N ALA A 285 3.63 29.39 -1.19
CA ALA A 285 4.84 28.94 -1.86
C ALA A 285 6.11 29.22 -1.02
N ALA A 286 6.17 30.33 -0.29
CA ALA A 286 7.27 30.60 0.62
C ALA A 286 7.33 29.59 1.77
N ALA A 287 6.19 29.25 2.39
CA ALA A 287 6.11 28.20 3.42
C ALA A 287 6.55 26.82 2.89
N ASN A 288 6.17 26.50 1.64
CA ASN A 288 6.60 25.27 0.97
C ASN A 288 8.12 25.28 0.71
N LEU A 289 8.69 26.42 0.31
CA LEU A 289 10.14 26.58 0.17
C LEU A 289 10.85 26.39 1.51
N GLU A 290 10.39 27.02 2.59
CA GLU A 290 10.99 26.87 3.92
C GLU A 290 11.01 25.40 4.37
N ALA A 291 9.90 24.67 4.18
CA ALA A 291 9.83 23.24 4.47
C ALA A 291 10.87 22.43 3.68
N LEU A 292 11.09 22.78 2.40
CA LEU A 292 12.12 22.17 1.57
C LEU A 292 13.53 22.46 2.07
N LEU A 293 13.83 23.72 2.42
CA LEU A 293 15.16 24.11 2.91
C LEU A 293 15.54 23.40 4.20
N VAL A 294 14.58 23.25 5.12
CA VAL A 294 14.75 22.49 6.37
C VAL A 294 15.13 21.04 6.07
N GLU A 295 14.48 20.42 5.08
CA GLU A 295 14.73 19.03 4.72
C GLU A 295 16.08 18.83 4.00
N ILE A 296 16.48 19.74 3.12
CA ILE A 296 17.82 19.72 2.50
C ILE A 296 18.90 19.79 3.58
N SER A 297 18.74 20.71 4.55
CA SER A 297 19.67 20.86 5.67
C SER A 297 19.72 19.62 6.56
N TYR A 298 18.56 19.01 6.86
CA TYR A 298 18.47 17.79 7.65
C TYR A 298 19.24 16.62 7.03
N ARG A 299 19.29 16.53 5.70
CA ARG A 299 20.02 15.48 4.97
C ARG A 299 21.48 15.80 4.68
N GLY A 300 22.01 16.88 5.28
CA GLY A 300 23.41 17.28 5.16
C GLY A 300 23.72 18.12 3.92
N GLY A 301 22.70 18.54 3.18
CA GLY A 301 22.85 19.49 2.08
C GLY A 301 22.99 20.92 2.59
N HIS A 302 23.86 21.72 1.96
CA HIS A 302 24.01 23.13 2.27
C HIS A 302 23.88 24.01 1.02
N LEU A 303 23.19 25.15 1.18
CA LEU A 303 23.15 26.19 0.15
C LEU A 303 24.35 27.13 0.31
N THR A 304 24.81 27.70 -0.80
CA THR A 304 25.90 28.69 -0.80
C THR A 304 25.40 30.12 -0.61
N GLY A 305 24.10 30.31 -0.47
CA GLY A 305 23.44 31.59 -0.23
C GLY A 305 21.93 31.45 -0.03
N GLU A 306 21.25 32.58 0.10
CA GLU A 306 19.79 32.63 0.21
C GLU A 306 19.10 32.34 -1.13
N PRO A 307 17.96 31.62 -1.15
CA PRO A 307 17.17 31.46 -2.35
C PRO A 307 16.69 32.81 -2.92
N ILE A 308 16.80 32.98 -4.23
CA ILE A 308 16.43 34.23 -4.92
C ILE A 308 15.12 34.02 -5.67
N ARG A 309 14.12 34.86 -5.42
CA ARG A 309 12.83 34.83 -6.13
C ARG A 309 13.02 35.12 -7.62
N THR A 310 12.47 34.28 -8.51
CA THR A 310 12.54 34.48 -9.98
C THR A 310 11.19 34.88 -10.58
N SER A 311 11.17 35.48 -11.75
CA SER A 311 9.93 35.89 -12.45
C SER A 311 9.26 34.77 -13.26
N SER A 312 9.59 33.50 -12.97
CA SER A 312 9.12 32.35 -13.76
C SER A 312 7.59 32.28 -13.83
N ARG A 313 7.06 31.96 -15.01
CA ARG A 313 5.66 32.16 -15.42
C ARG A 313 4.81 30.89 -15.47
N GLN A 314 5.19 29.84 -14.73
CA GLN A 314 4.37 28.63 -14.71
C GLN A 314 3.09 28.86 -13.86
N PRO A 315 1.88 28.69 -14.43
CA PRO A 315 0.64 28.84 -13.68
C PRO A 315 0.58 27.86 -12.50
N GLY A 316 0.19 28.36 -11.32
CA GLY A 316 0.11 27.55 -10.09
C GLY A 316 1.45 27.34 -9.38
N CYS A 317 2.55 27.94 -9.87
CA CYS A 317 3.87 27.85 -9.26
C CYS A 317 4.53 29.21 -9.08
N VAL A 318 5.50 29.24 -8.18
CA VAL A 318 6.32 30.38 -7.77
C VAL A 318 7.78 29.94 -7.90
N GLY A 319 8.52 30.63 -8.77
CA GLY A 319 9.91 30.29 -9.08
C GLY A 319 10.97 30.85 -8.11
N TRP A 320 11.99 30.06 -7.85
CA TRP A 320 13.11 30.36 -6.97
C TRP A 320 14.42 29.86 -7.60
N LEU A 321 15.51 30.55 -7.32
CA LEU A 321 16.85 30.15 -7.70
C LEU A 321 17.60 29.79 -6.42
N LEU A 322 17.96 28.52 -6.28
CA LEU A 322 18.67 28.01 -5.12
C LEU A 322 20.17 27.99 -5.42
N PRO A 323 21.00 28.77 -4.72
CA PRO A 323 22.45 28.72 -4.89
C PRO A 323 23.01 27.46 -4.23
N THR A 324 23.55 26.54 -5.03
CA THR A 324 24.19 25.30 -4.55
C THR A 324 25.70 25.33 -4.84
N PRO A 325 26.52 24.52 -4.14
CA PRO A 325 27.94 24.35 -4.46
C PRO A 325 28.20 23.94 -5.92
N SER A 326 27.28 23.17 -6.51
CA SER A 326 27.35 22.71 -7.90
C SER A 326 26.84 23.73 -8.93
N GLY A 327 26.41 24.91 -8.49
CA GLY A 327 25.79 25.96 -9.32
C GLY A 327 24.35 26.29 -8.91
N PRO A 328 23.78 27.39 -9.40
CA PRO A 328 22.40 27.75 -9.10
C PRO A 328 21.42 26.76 -9.76
N VAL A 329 20.38 26.39 -9.03
CA VAL A 329 19.32 25.49 -9.50
C VAL A 329 18.00 26.25 -9.54
N GLU A 330 17.32 26.25 -10.69
CA GLU A 330 15.97 26.83 -10.79
C GLU A 330 14.94 25.84 -10.26
N LEU A 331 14.04 26.34 -9.40
CA LEU A 331 13.02 25.58 -8.71
C LEU A 331 11.66 26.24 -8.88
N LEU A 332 10.65 25.49 -9.28
CA LEU A 332 9.25 25.97 -9.34
C LEU A 332 8.45 25.32 -8.21
N ILE A 333 8.02 26.12 -7.22
CA ILE A 333 7.28 25.67 -6.03
C ILE A 333 5.77 25.89 -6.23
N PRO A 334 4.90 24.92 -5.93
CA PRO A 334 3.46 25.09 -6.07
C PRO A 334 2.90 26.08 -5.04
N ASP A 335 1.89 26.85 -5.43
CA ASP A 335 1.22 27.85 -4.59
C ASP A 335 -0.01 27.33 -3.82
N THR A 336 -0.13 26.00 -3.73
CA THR A 336 -1.11 25.24 -2.95
C THR A 336 -0.47 24.69 -1.68
N ASP A 337 -1.30 24.45 -0.65
CA ASP A 337 -0.87 23.78 0.58
C ASP A 337 -0.39 22.35 0.28
N LEU A 338 0.80 21.99 0.76
CA LEU A 338 1.36 20.64 0.62
C LEU A 338 0.41 19.58 1.20
N ALA A 339 -0.32 19.88 2.27
CA ALA A 339 -1.30 18.95 2.87
C ALA A 339 -2.49 18.64 1.94
N ASP A 340 -2.83 19.55 1.01
CA ASP A 340 -3.88 19.33 0.01
C ASP A 340 -3.32 18.64 -1.26
N LEU A 341 -2.05 18.88 -1.58
CA LEU A 341 -1.34 18.16 -2.65
C LEU A 341 -1.14 16.68 -2.32
N HIS A 342 -0.88 16.34 -1.05
CA HIS A 342 -0.79 14.95 -0.58
C HIS A 342 -2.08 14.13 -0.77
N ARG A 343 -3.24 14.77 -0.97
CA ARG A 343 -4.55 14.11 -1.08
C ARG A 343 -5.05 13.95 -2.52
N THR A 344 -4.39 14.55 -3.51
CA THR A 344 -4.79 14.45 -4.91
C THR A 344 -3.85 13.51 -5.65
N SER A 345 -4.32 12.30 -5.98
CA SER A 345 -3.58 11.31 -6.78
C SER A 345 -3.52 11.70 -8.28
N LEU A 346 -3.27 12.98 -8.58
CA LEU A 346 -3.19 13.48 -9.96
C LEU A 346 -1.73 13.68 -10.39
N LEU A 347 -1.46 13.13 -11.55
CA LEU A 347 -0.24 13.12 -12.36
C LEU A 347 0.26 14.52 -12.74
N ALA A 348 0.66 15.36 -11.79
CA ALA A 348 1.29 16.65 -12.07
C ALA A 348 2.69 16.71 -11.42
N PRO A 349 3.73 17.11 -12.17
CA PRO A 349 5.02 17.42 -11.59
C PRO A 349 4.85 18.49 -10.52
N LEU A 350 5.12 18.14 -9.27
CA LEU A 350 4.94 19.07 -8.17
C LEU A 350 6.02 20.15 -8.17
N LEU A 351 7.16 19.90 -8.82
CA LEU A 351 8.29 20.81 -8.93
C LEU A 351 8.98 20.65 -10.29
N TYR A 352 9.67 21.70 -10.75
CA TYR A 352 10.59 21.62 -11.88
C TYR A 352 12.00 21.98 -11.42
N ILE A 353 12.99 21.20 -11.87
CA ILE A 353 14.42 21.45 -11.67
C ILE A 353 15.03 21.63 -13.05
N ASP A 354 15.56 22.81 -13.33
CA ASP A 354 16.17 23.12 -14.64
C ASP A 354 15.21 22.80 -15.81
N GLY A 355 13.89 22.96 -15.60
CA GLY A 355 12.84 22.69 -16.59
C GLY A 355 12.34 21.24 -16.64
N GLU A 356 12.93 20.30 -15.89
CA GLU A 356 12.49 18.91 -15.81
C GLU A 356 11.49 18.70 -14.67
N PRO A 357 10.44 17.87 -14.85
CA PRO A 357 9.45 17.59 -13.82
C PRO A 357 9.95 16.63 -12.72
N TRP A 358 9.72 16.96 -11.45
CA TRP A 358 10.12 16.15 -10.31
C TRP A 358 9.03 15.97 -9.26
N TRP A 359 9.08 14.81 -8.61
CA TRP A 359 8.28 14.48 -7.43
C TRP A 359 9.05 14.90 -6.16
N TRP A 360 8.33 15.33 -5.12
CA TRP A 360 8.88 15.92 -3.90
C TRP A 360 9.99 15.07 -3.25
N TYR A 361 9.77 13.78 -3.05
CA TYR A 361 10.71 12.89 -2.36
C TYR A 361 11.96 12.51 -3.18
N PRO A 362 11.85 12.11 -4.47
CA PRO A 362 13.03 11.92 -5.33
C PRO A 362 13.87 13.19 -5.51
N MET A 363 13.24 14.37 -5.47
CA MET A 363 13.92 15.65 -5.60
C MET A 363 14.87 15.94 -4.43
N ILE A 364 14.42 15.71 -3.19
CA ILE A 364 15.22 16.01 -2.00
C ILE A 364 16.56 15.26 -2.04
N GLY A 365 16.56 13.98 -2.43
CA GLY A 365 17.80 13.20 -2.58
C GLY A 365 18.76 13.78 -3.62
N ARG A 366 18.22 14.27 -4.75
CA ARG A 366 19.03 14.86 -5.84
C ARG A 366 19.56 16.26 -5.49
N LEU A 367 18.76 17.09 -4.82
CA LEU A 367 19.22 18.39 -4.32
C LEU A 367 20.27 18.21 -3.25
N THR A 368 20.06 17.29 -2.30
CA THR A 368 21.07 16.92 -1.29
C THR A 368 22.38 16.49 -1.96
N ALA A 369 22.33 15.68 -3.02
CA ALA A 369 23.53 15.29 -3.77
C ALA A 369 24.23 16.42 -4.54
N ARG A 370 23.54 17.54 -4.84
CA ARG A 370 24.12 18.75 -5.44
C ARG A 370 24.59 19.76 -4.39
N THR A 371 24.15 19.60 -3.14
CA THR A 371 24.41 20.46 -1.99
C THR A 371 25.31 19.83 -0.94
N ILE A 372 25.75 18.58 -1.12
CA ILE A 372 26.94 18.00 -0.50
C ILE A 372 28.12 18.28 -1.43
#